data_AF-A0A371CKH9-F1
#
_entry.id   AF-A0A371CKH9-F1
#
_cell.length_a   1.000
_cell.length_b   1.000
_cell.length_c   1.000
_cell.angle_alpha   90.00
_cell.angle_beta   90.00
_cell.angle_gamma   90.00
#
_symmetry.space_group_name_H-M   'P 1'
#
loop_
_entity.id
_entity.type
_entity.pdbx_description
1 polymer ?
#
loop_
_entity_poly.entity_id
_entity_poly.type
_entity_poly.pdbx_seq_one_letter_code
_entity_poly.pdbx_strand_id
1 'polypeptide(L)'
;MRLRANPSDSTSKKLLRAARNRRYYEKRKRLQAVRERLATANKHNVNSTILGPLIIPKSLSLENTSDIRALNARVNTWGIIDDQNDFTDRAAEELARVKYCPRLLAKWIRIQDGWLMEGHSILEDMQAFMSGTATFELNPLELRELLRSVMDTAYKMQWMMVGIELALQKVDGGP
;
A
#
# COMPACT_ATOMS: atom_id res chain seq x y z
N MET A 1 -0.93 -51.22 -22.10
CA MET A 1 -0.30 -50.87 -20.80
C MET A 1 -0.84 -49.52 -20.33
N ARG A 2 -1.70 -49.50 -19.30
CA ARG A 2 -2.19 -48.24 -18.69
C ARG A 2 -1.50 -48.08 -17.34
N LEU A 3 -0.66 -47.05 -17.21
CA LEU A 3 0.00 -46.68 -15.96
C LEU A 3 -1.07 -46.27 -14.95
N ARG A 4 -1.22 -47.05 -13.86
CA ARG A 4 -2.07 -46.69 -12.72
C ARG A 4 -1.40 -45.55 -11.95
N ALA A 5 -2.07 -44.40 -11.90
CA ALA A 5 -1.63 -43.26 -11.10
C ALA A 5 -1.64 -43.63 -9.60
N ASN A 6 -0.53 -43.34 -8.92
CA ASN A 6 -0.35 -43.62 -7.50
C ASN A 6 -1.32 -42.77 -6.65
N PRO A 7 -2.12 -43.38 -5.75
CA PRO A 7 -3.12 -42.68 -4.95
C PRO A 7 -2.53 -41.69 -3.94
N SER A 8 -1.23 -41.81 -3.59
CA SER A 8 -0.50 -40.91 -2.68
C SER A 8 -0.34 -39.47 -3.22
N ASP A 9 -0.39 -39.30 -4.54
CA ASP A 9 -0.15 -38.02 -5.20
C ASP A 9 -1.42 -37.13 -5.22
N SER A 10 -2.61 -37.77 -5.22
CA SER A 10 -3.90 -37.07 -5.19
C SER A 10 -4.22 -36.49 -3.80
N THR A 11 -3.87 -37.22 -2.74
CA THR A 11 -4.10 -36.84 -1.34
C THR A 11 -3.17 -35.70 -0.94
N SER A 12 -1.91 -35.76 -1.36
CA SER A 12 -0.92 -34.70 -1.16
C SER A 12 -1.31 -33.41 -1.88
N LYS A 13 -1.81 -33.49 -3.12
CA LYS A 13 -2.34 -32.34 -3.87
C LYS A 13 -3.58 -31.71 -3.21
N LYS A 14 -4.47 -32.52 -2.62
CA LYS A 14 -5.63 -32.03 -1.85
C LYS A 14 -5.20 -31.31 -0.56
N LEU A 15 -4.23 -31.85 0.17
CA LEU A 15 -3.69 -31.24 1.39
C LEU A 15 -3.01 -29.89 1.11
N LEU A 16 -2.23 -29.80 0.02
CA LEU A 16 -1.58 -28.56 -0.39
C LEU A 16 -2.59 -27.47 -0.80
N ARG A 17 -3.66 -27.84 -1.51
CA ARG A 17 -4.76 -26.91 -1.86
C ARG A 17 -5.51 -26.43 -0.61
N ALA A 18 -5.80 -27.34 0.33
CA ALA A 18 -6.45 -26.98 1.59
C ALA A 18 -5.58 -26.01 2.43
N ALA A 19 -4.27 -26.25 2.52
CA ALA A 19 -3.34 -25.37 3.22
C ALA A 19 -3.22 -23.99 2.55
N ARG A 20 -3.21 -23.93 1.21
CA ARG A 20 -3.15 -22.68 0.45
C ARG A 20 -4.44 -21.85 0.61
N ASN A 21 -5.60 -22.49 0.52
CA ASN A 21 -6.89 -21.84 0.77
C ASN A 21 -6.99 -21.33 2.21
N ARG A 22 -6.54 -22.11 3.19
CA ARG A 22 -6.53 -21.70 4.60
C ARG A 22 -5.70 -20.43 4.82
N ARG A 23 -4.49 -20.35 4.23
CA ARG A 23 -3.66 -19.15 4.30
C ARG A 23 -4.30 -17.94 3.61
N TYR A 24 -4.97 -18.15 2.48
CA TYR A 24 -5.69 -17.08 1.78
C TYR A 24 -6.83 -16.51 2.64
N TYR A 25 -7.65 -17.38 3.22
CA TYR A 25 -8.75 -16.97 4.10
C TYR A 25 -8.26 -16.33 5.40
N GLU A 26 -7.19 -16.83 6.01
CA GLU A 26 -6.58 -16.22 7.19
C GLU A 26 -5.99 -14.83 6.88
N LYS A 27 -5.33 -14.65 5.72
CA LYS A 27 -4.83 -13.33 5.27
C LYS A 27 -5.99 -12.36 5.05
N ARG A 28 -7.06 -12.80 4.38
CA ARG A 28 -8.25 -11.96 4.12
C ARG A 28 -8.97 -11.56 5.41
N LYS A 29 -9.12 -12.50 6.35
CA LYS A 29 -9.76 -12.24 7.65
C LYS A 29 -8.94 -11.28 8.51
N ARG A 30 -7.60 -11.36 8.46
CA ARG A 30 -6.71 -10.40 9.13
C ARG A 30 -6.81 -9.00 8.53
N LEU A 31 -6.81 -8.89 7.20
CA LEU A 31 -7.00 -7.61 6.51
C LEU A 31 -8.37 -6.99 6.81
N GLN A 32 -9.42 -7.82 6.88
CA GLN A 32 -10.75 -7.35 7.23
C GLN A 32 -10.84 -6.89 8.69
N ALA A 33 -10.26 -7.62 9.64
CA ALA A 33 -10.19 -7.19 11.04
C ALA A 33 -9.34 -5.92 11.23
N VAL A 34 -8.30 -5.72 10.43
CA VAL A 34 -7.52 -4.47 10.40
C VAL A 34 -8.38 -3.34 9.83
N ARG A 35 -9.08 -3.54 8.72
CA ARG A 35 -10.00 -2.55 8.15
C ARG A 35 -11.13 -2.17 9.11
N GLU A 36 -11.70 -3.14 9.83
CA GLU A 36 -12.75 -2.89 10.83
C GLU A 36 -12.21 -2.11 12.04
N ARG A 37 -10.99 -2.42 12.51
CA ARG A 37 -10.32 -1.64 13.57
C ARG A 37 -9.97 -0.22 13.12
N LEU A 38 -9.59 -0.04 11.86
CA LEU A 38 -9.31 1.28 11.29
C LEU A 38 -10.61 2.07 11.11
N ALA A 39 -11.71 1.43 10.70
CA ALA A 39 -13.02 2.07 10.59
C ALA A 39 -13.59 2.50 11.95
N THR A 40 -13.39 1.70 13.01
CA THR A 40 -13.80 2.08 14.37
C THR A 40 -12.89 3.15 14.99
N ALA A 41 -11.58 3.13 14.70
CA ALA A 41 -10.67 4.21 15.09
C ALA A 41 -11.02 5.54 14.39
N ASN A 42 -11.40 5.51 13.11
CA ASN A 42 -11.83 6.71 12.37
C ASN A 42 -13.16 7.30 12.87
N LYS A 43 -14.08 6.47 13.38
CA LYS A 43 -15.33 6.97 14.00
C LYS A 43 -15.11 7.84 15.24
N HIS A 44 -13.97 7.70 15.91
CA HIS A 44 -13.63 8.49 17.10
C HIS A 44 -12.80 9.75 16.79
N ASN A 45 -12.47 10.01 15.53
CA ASN A 45 -11.51 11.06 15.14
C ASN A 45 -12.11 12.12 14.19
N VAL A 46 -13.42 12.37 14.30
CA VAL A 46 -14.17 13.28 13.40
C VAL A 46 -13.80 14.77 13.55
N ASN A 47 -13.00 15.15 14.56
CA ASN A 47 -12.67 16.54 14.86
C ASN A 47 -11.18 16.92 14.77
N SER A 48 -10.27 16.02 14.36
CA SER A 48 -8.89 16.43 14.07
C SER A 48 -8.76 16.76 12.58
N THR A 49 -8.44 18.01 12.26
CA THR A 49 -8.01 18.43 10.93
C THR A 49 -6.65 17.80 10.67
N ILE A 50 -6.64 16.53 10.25
CA ILE A 50 -5.43 15.87 9.76
C ILE A 50 -5.05 16.61 8.48
N LEU A 51 -4.09 17.54 8.56
CA LEU A 51 -3.39 18.08 7.41
C LEU A 51 -2.67 16.90 6.76
N GLY A 52 -3.22 16.41 5.67
CA GLY A 52 -2.55 15.43 4.80
C GLY A 52 -1.99 16.12 3.56
N PRO A 53 -1.15 15.42 2.78
CA PRO A 53 -0.49 15.99 1.61
C PRO A 53 -1.46 16.33 0.47
N LEU A 54 -2.65 15.73 0.44
CA LEU A 54 -3.70 16.10 -0.49
C LEU A 54 -4.52 17.27 0.04
N ILE A 55 -4.66 18.30 -0.78
CA ILE A 55 -5.52 19.45 -0.48
C ILE A 55 -6.97 18.99 -0.52
N ILE A 56 -7.78 19.47 0.43
CA ILE A 56 -9.23 19.22 0.47
C ILE A 56 -9.94 20.49 -0.01
N PRO A 57 -10.47 20.51 -1.25
CA PRO A 57 -11.24 21.65 -1.74
C PRO A 57 -12.48 21.91 -0.89
N LYS A 58 -12.92 23.17 -0.85
CA LYS A 58 -14.06 23.58 -0.01
C LYS A 58 -15.39 23.22 -0.65
N SER A 59 -15.42 23.17 -1.99
CA SER A 59 -16.63 22.88 -2.76
C SER A 59 -17.00 21.40 -2.82
N LEU A 60 -16.15 20.49 -2.31
CA LEU A 60 -16.46 19.07 -2.31
C LEU A 60 -17.68 18.76 -1.44
N SER A 61 -18.50 17.82 -1.92
CA SER A 61 -19.54 17.19 -1.12
C SER A 61 -18.96 16.52 0.12
N LEU A 62 -19.82 16.26 1.11
CA LEU A 62 -19.41 15.61 2.36
C LEU A 62 -18.81 14.22 2.12
N GLU A 63 -19.35 13.48 1.14
CA GLU A 63 -18.87 12.15 0.74
C GLU A 63 -17.45 12.25 0.17
N ASN A 64 -17.24 13.07 -0.86
CA ASN A 64 -15.91 13.25 -1.46
C ASN A 64 -14.88 13.82 -0.47
N THR A 65 -15.33 14.69 0.44
CA THR A 65 -14.50 15.20 1.54
C THR A 65 -14.07 14.08 2.49
N SER A 66 -14.97 13.14 2.80
CA SER A 66 -14.65 11.98 3.63
C SER A 66 -13.62 11.08 2.93
N ASP A 67 -13.79 10.85 1.63
CA ASP A 67 -12.90 10.00 0.85
C ASP A 67 -11.48 10.55 0.78
N ILE A 68 -11.32 11.85 0.49
CA ILE A 68 -9.99 12.46 0.44
C ILE A 68 -9.33 12.52 1.83
N ARG A 69 -10.11 12.65 2.92
CA ARG A 69 -9.58 12.54 4.30
C ARG A 69 -9.10 11.14 4.62
N ALA A 70 -9.86 10.12 4.23
CA ALA A 70 -9.47 8.73 4.40
C ALA A 70 -8.19 8.42 3.61
N LEU A 71 -8.08 8.96 2.39
CA LEU A 71 -6.89 8.83 1.57
C LEU A 71 -5.68 9.53 2.21
N ASN A 72 -5.85 10.77 2.68
CA ASN A 72 -4.81 11.49 3.44
C ASN A 72 -4.34 10.72 4.68
N ALA A 73 -5.25 10.12 5.44
CA ALA A 73 -4.90 9.32 6.60
C ALA A 73 -4.06 8.09 6.22
N ARG A 74 -4.38 7.44 5.10
CA ARG A 74 -3.59 6.31 4.57
C ARG A 74 -2.22 6.75 4.09
N VAL A 75 -2.13 7.85 3.35
CA VAL A 75 -0.85 8.41 2.90
C VAL A 75 0.05 8.76 4.09
N ASN A 76 -0.50 9.43 5.10
CA ASN A 76 0.24 9.77 6.32
C ASN A 76 0.71 8.52 7.07
N THR A 77 -0.13 7.47 7.12
CA THR A 77 0.23 6.19 7.76
C THR A 77 1.29 5.43 6.97
N TRP A 78 1.26 5.54 5.64
CA TRP A 78 2.25 4.93 4.74
C TRP A 78 3.65 5.56 4.91
N GLY A 79 3.67 6.86 5.24
CA GLY A 79 4.86 7.56 5.74
C GLY A 79 5.70 8.18 4.63
N ILE A 80 5.12 9.12 3.87
CA ILE A 80 5.87 9.90 2.87
C ILE A 80 7.04 10.64 3.53
N ILE A 81 8.19 10.60 2.88
CA ILE A 81 9.38 11.37 3.23
C ILE A 81 9.68 12.32 2.08
N ASP A 82 9.96 13.60 2.36
CA ASP A 82 10.21 14.60 1.32
C ASP A 82 11.65 14.53 0.75
N ASP A 83 12.61 14.08 1.56
CA ASP A 83 14.01 13.96 1.17
C ASP A 83 14.29 12.58 0.58
N GLN A 84 14.54 12.55 -0.73
CA GLN A 84 14.85 11.34 -1.48
C GLN A 84 16.14 10.66 -1.02
N ASN A 85 17.19 11.45 -0.75
CA ASN A 85 18.49 10.90 -0.39
C ASN A 85 18.42 10.27 1.01
N ASP A 86 17.81 10.97 1.97
CA ASP A 86 17.58 10.46 3.32
C ASP A 86 16.78 9.15 3.30
N PHE A 87 15.74 9.05 2.46
CA PHE A 87 15.01 7.79 2.31
C PHE A 87 15.88 6.67 1.76
N THR A 88 16.62 6.91 0.68
CA THR A 88 17.46 5.88 0.06
C THR A 88 18.58 5.41 0.97
N ASP A 89 19.18 6.32 1.75
CA ASP A 89 20.23 6.01 2.70
C ASP A 89 19.69 5.15 3.84
N ARG A 90 18.52 5.50 4.40
CA ARG A 90 17.84 4.69 5.43
C ARG A 90 17.50 3.29 4.92
N ALA A 91 16.96 3.18 3.72
CA ALA A 91 16.64 1.89 3.11
C ALA A 91 17.89 1.03 2.91
N ALA A 92 19.00 1.63 2.45
CA ALA A 92 20.28 0.94 2.29
C ALA A 92 20.86 0.48 3.63
N GLU A 93 20.80 1.32 4.66
CA GLU A 93 21.22 0.97 6.02
C GLU A 93 20.41 -0.18 6.60
N GLU A 94 19.08 -0.15 6.47
CA GLU A 94 18.20 -1.22 6.93
C GLU A 94 18.56 -2.55 6.26
N LEU A 95 18.74 -2.53 4.94
CA LEU A 95 19.15 -3.71 4.18
C LEU A 95 20.52 -4.22 4.65
N ALA A 96 21.50 -3.33 4.84
CA ALA A 96 22.84 -3.70 5.29
C ALA A 96 22.83 -4.40 6.65
N ARG A 97 21.92 -4.03 7.55
CA ARG A 97 21.77 -4.65 8.89
C ARG A 97 21.19 -6.06 8.82
N VAL A 98 20.38 -6.38 7.81
CA VAL A 98 19.66 -7.66 7.73
C VAL A 98 20.21 -8.63 6.67
N LYS A 99 21.00 -8.15 5.70
CA LYS A 99 21.40 -8.91 4.50
C LYS A 99 22.15 -10.23 4.78
N TYR A 100 22.92 -10.32 5.86
CA TYR A 100 23.68 -11.53 6.20
C TYR A 100 22.91 -12.51 7.10
N CYS A 101 21.68 -12.18 7.50
CA CYS A 101 20.85 -13.06 8.32
C CYS A 101 19.60 -13.47 7.53
N PRO A 102 19.55 -14.70 6.96
CA PRO A 102 18.47 -15.12 6.06
C PRO A 102 17.06 -14.97 6.66
N ARG A 103 16.91 -15.21 7.97
CA ARG A 103 15.63 -15.06 8.67
C ARG A 103 15.19 -13.60 8.77
N LEU A 104 16.12 -12.68 9.04
CA LEU A 104 15.83 -11.25 9.14
C LEU A 104 15.60 -10.65 7.76
N LEU A 105 16.39 -11.07 6.77
CA LEU A 105 16.23 -10.69 5.37
C LEU A 105 14.85 -11.09 4.83
N ALA A 106 14.43 -12.35 5.00
CA ALA A 106 13.11 -12.80 4.58
C ALA A 106 11.96 -12.05 5.27
N LYS A 107 12.14 -11.67 6.54
CA LYS A 107 11.17 -10.83 7.26
C LYS A 107 11.12 -9.42 6.68
N TRP A 108 12.28 -8.82 6.40
CA TRP A 108 12.40 -7.49 5.82
C TRP A 108 11.75 -7.45 4.42
N ILE A 109 12.09 -8.37 3.52
CA ILE A 109 11.48 -8.49 2.18
C ILE A 109 9.94 -8.50 2.29
N ARG A 110 9.40 -9.36 3.16
CA ARG A 110 7.94 -9.46 3.33
C ARG A 110 7.30 -8.17 3.85
N ILE A 111 8.02 -7.41 4.68
CA ILE A 111 7.54 -6.10 5.16
C ILE A 111 7.52 -5.12 4.00
N GLN A 112 8.60 -5.05 3.23
CA GLN A 112 8.72 -4.18 2.07
C GLN A 112 7.66 -4.49 0.99
N ASP A 113 7.44 -5.78 0.66
CA ASP A 113 6.36 -6.19 -0.25
C ASP A 113 4.98 -5.72 0.24
N GLY A 114 4.74 -5.82 1.55
CA GLY A 114 3.49 -5.36 2.17
C GLY A 114 3.32 -3.84 2.05
N TRP A 115 4.40 -3.11 2.27
CA TRP A 115 4.44 -1.65 2.16
C TRP A 115 4.28 -1.16 0.71
N LEU A 116 4.92 -1.83 -0.26
CA LEU A 116 4.77 -1.57 -1.70
C LEU A 116 3.34 -1.83 -2.18
N MET A 117 2.72 -2.95 -1.78
CA MET A 117 1.32 -3.23 -2.11
C MET A 117 0.35 -2.18 -1.57
N GLU A 118 0.59 -1.68 -0.35
CA GLU A 118 -0.21 -0.58 0.21
C GLU A 118 0.00 0.71 -0.60
N GLY A 119 1.25 1.02 -0.98
CA GLY A 119 1.57 2.18 -1.82
C GLY A 119 0.86 2.14 -3.17
N HIS A 120 0.88 1.00 -3.87
CA HIS A 120 0.12 0.82 -5.10
C HIS A 120 -1.39 1.03 -4.90
N SER A 121 -1.97 0.44 -3.85
CA SER A 121 -3.39 0.62 -3.57
C SER A 121 -3.75 2.09 -3.29
N ILE A 122 -2.88 2.85 -2.63
CA ILE A 122 -3.10 4.29 -2.40
C ILE A 122 -3.06 5.07 -3.72
N LEU A 123 -2.11 4.76 -4.61
CA LEU A 123 -2.02 5.39 -5.94
C LEU A 123 -3.24 5.08 -6.81
N GLU A 124 -3.74 3.84 -6.77
CA GLU A 124 -4.98 3.46 -7.45
C GLU A 124 -6.18 4.25 -6.92
N ASP A 125 -6.28 4.44 -5.60
CA ASP A 125 -7.38 5.21 -5.01
C ASP A 125 -7.27 6.72 -5.31
N MET A 126 -6.05 7.27 -5.38
CA MET A 126 -5.84 8.64 -5.90
C MET A 126 -6.33 8.77 -7.34
N GLN A 127 -5.99 7.82 -8.21
CA GLN A 127 -6.42 7.82 -9.60
C GLN A 127 -7.94 7.67 -9.72
N ALA A 128 -8.54 6.77 -8.94
CA ALA A 128 -9.98 6.56 -8.92
C ALA A 128 -10.72 7.82 -8.45
N PHE A 129 -10.22 8.50 -7.41
CA PHE A 129 -10.78 9.77 -6.95
C PHE A 129 -10.72 10.85 -8.03
N MET A 130 -9.56 11.00 -8.70
CA MET A 130 -9.37 12.00 -9.77
C MET A 130 -10.15 11.69 -11.05
N SER A 131 -10.44 10.41 -11.31
CA SER A 131 -11.25 9.97 -12.46
C SER A 131 -12.74 9.91 -12.13
N GLY A 132 -13.10 10.14 -10.86
CA GLY A 132 -14.44 10.03 -10.33
C GLY A 132 -15.26 11.31 -10.50
N THR A 133 -16.47 11.28 -9.95
CA THR A 133 -17.43 12.38 -10.05
C THR A 133 -17.06 13.61 -9.21
N ALA A 134 -16.14 13.45 -8.25
CA ALA A 134 -15.66 14.53 -7.38
C ALA A 134 -15.08 15.71 -8.17
N THR A 135 -14.44 15.46 -9.32
CA THR A 135 -13.84 16.52 -10.13
C THR A 135 -14.86 17.44 -10.79
N PHE A 136 -16.11 16.99 -11.00
CA PHE A 136 -17.18 17.82 -11.55
C PHE A 136 -17.76 18.81 -10.53
N GLU A 137 -17.51 18.61 -9.23
CA GLU A 137 -17.95 19.51 -8.16
C GLU A 137 -17.02 20.72 -7.99
N LEU A 138 -15.83 20.68 -8.60
CA LEU A 138 -14.77 21.65 -8.38
C LEU A 138 -14.78 22.76 -9.42
N ASN A 139 -14.53 23.99 -8.96
CA ASN A 139 -14.19 25.05 -9.88
C ASN A 139 -12.76 24.84 -10.46
N PRO A 140 -12.40 25.50 -11.58
CA PRO A 140 -11.11 25.26 -12.23
C PRO A 140 -9.88 25.52 -11.35
N LEU A 141 -9.96 26.46 -10.40
CA LEU A 141 -8.86 26.77 -9.50
C LEU A 141 -8.67 25.64 -8.48
N GLU A 142 -9.76 25.21 -7.84
CA GLU A 142 -9.75 24.10 -6.88
C GLU A 142 -9.31 22.78 -7.53
N LEU A 143 -9.79 22.50 -8.74
CA LEU A 143 -9.37 21.32 -9.50
C LEU A 143 -7.86 21.35 -9.79
N ARG A 144 -7.33 22.51 -10.17
CA ARG A 144 -5.89 22.68 -10.40
C ARG A 144 -5.07 22.47 -9.14
N GLU A 145 -5.52 22.99 -8.00
CA GLU A 145 -4.84 22.83 -6.72
C GLU A 145 -4.85 21.37 -6.25
N LEU A 146 -6.01 20.71 -6.34
CA LEU A 146 -6.15 19.30 -6.04
C LEU A 146 -5.24 18.45 -6.93
N LEU A 147 -5.32 18.65 -8.26
CA LEU A 147 -4.49 17.92 -9.22
C LEU A 147 -3.00 18.10 -8.91
N ARG A 148 -2.56 19.33 -8.62
CA ARG A 148 -1.16 19.59 -8.23
C ARG A 148 -0.78 18.81 -6.97
N SER A 149 -1.63 18.80 -5.94
CA SER A 149 -1.35 18.08 -4.70
C SER A 149 -1.31 16.56 -4.91
N VAL A 150 -2.20 16.01 -5.74
CA VAL A 150 -2.21 14.58 -6.10
C VAL A 150 -0.95 14.23 -6.88
N MET A 151 -0.56 15.02 -7.87
CA MET A 151 0.63 14.75 -8.67
C MET A 151 1.92 14.82 -7.85
N ASP A 152 2.06 15.82 -6.97
CA ASP A 152 3.23 15.93 -6.07
C ASP A 152 3.31 14.71 -5.13
N THR A 153 2.19 14.37 -4.51
CA THR A 153 2.11 13.23 -3.58
C THR A 153 2.38 11.90 -4.30
N ALA A 154 1.76 11.68 -5.46
CA ALA A 154 1.92 10.47 -6.25
C ALA A 154 3.36 10.31 -6.75
N TYR A 155 3.97 11.39 -7.24
CA TYR A 155 5.38 11.39 -7.63
C TYR A 155 6.26 10.99 -6.45
N LYS A 156 5.99 11.54 -5.25
CA LYS A 156 6.74 11.21 -4.04
C LYS A 156 6.67 9.74 -3.67
N MET A 157 5.46 9.21 -3.66
CA MET A 157 5.23 7.80 -3.39
C MET A 157 5.94 6.91 -4.41
N GLN A 158 5.81 7.22 -5.71
CA GLN A 158 6.40 6.43 -6.78
C GLN A 158 7.92 6.34 -6.67
N TRP A 159 8.64 7.44 -6.42
CA TRP A 159 10.09 7.36 -6.30
C TRP A 159 10.53 6.57 -5.06
N MET A 160 9.80 6.69 -3.93
CA MET A 160 10.11 5.89 -2.73
C MET A 160 9.90 4.40 -3.00
N MET A 161 8.83 4.05 -3.70
CA MET A 161 8.54 2.67 -4.11
C MET A 161 9.66 2.11 -5.00
N VAL A 162 10.09 2.87 -6.01
CA VAL A 162 11.23 2.51 -6.87
C VAL A 162 12.51 2.29 -6.05
N GLY A 163 12.78 3.11 -5.05
CA GLY A 163 13.93 2.94 -4.17
C GLY A 163 13.94 1.59 -3.44
N ILE A 164 12.78 1.17 -2.93
CA ILE A 164 12.62 -0.14 -2.27
C ILE A 164 12.69 -1.29 -3.28
N GLU A 165 12.07 -1.15 -4.46
CA GLU A 165 12.15 -2.16 -5.52
C GLU A 165 13.59 -2.42 -5.97
N LEU A 166 14.38 -1.36 -6.14
CA LEU A 166 15.82 -1.49 -6.46
C LEU A 166 16.59 -2.16 -5.31
N ALA A 167 16.25 -1.87 -4.05
CA ALA A 167 16.86 -2.54 -2.91
C ALA A 167 16.51 -4.05 -2.88
N LEU A 168 15.29 -4.42 -3.24
CA LEU A 168 14.84 -5.81 -3.36
C LEU A 168 15.55 -6.54 -4.52
N GLN A 169 15.69 -5.89 -5.68
CA GLN A 169 16.41 -6.47 -6.82
C GLN A 169 17.87 -6.81 -6.49
N LYS A 170 18.55 -5.97 -5.70
CA LYS A 170 19.91 -6.24 -5.21
C LYS A 170 20.00 -7.48 -4.31
N VAL A 171 18.91 -7.84 -3.62
CA VAL A 171 18.85 -9.04 -2.79
C VAL A 171 18.70 -10.31 -3.61
N ASP A 172 17.92 -10.24 -4.69
CA ASP A 172 17.65 -11.38 -5.58
C ASP A 172 18.84 -11.71 -6.52
N GLY A 173 19.94 -10.95 -6.44
CA GLY A 173 21.10 -11.12 -7.31
C GLY A 173 20.90 -10.53 -8.71
N GLY A 174 19.97 -9.61 -8.87
CA GLY A 174 19.87 -8.76 -10.06
C GLY A 174 21.11 -7.86 -10.21
N PRO A 175 21.46 -7.47 -11.45
CA PRO A 175 22.72 -6.79 -11.78
C PRO A 175 22.97 -5.49 -10.99
#